data_AF-A0A2A5LVM7-F1
#
_entry.id   AF-A0A2A5LVM7-F1
#
_cell.length_a   1.000
_cell.length_b   1.000
_cell.length_c   1.000
_cell.angle_alpha   90.00
_cell.angle_beta   90.00
_cell.angle_gamma   90.00
#
_symmetry.space_group_name_H-M   'P 1'
#
loop_
_entity.id
_entity.type
_entity.pdbx_description
1 polymer ?
#
loop_
_entity_poly.entity_id
_entity_poly.type
_entity_poly.pdbx_seq_one_letter_code
_entity_poly.pdbx_strand_id
1 'polypeptide(L)' 'MLSDDADENKFTIVEKWAAQAALDAHDNTEYMLAADAHSPTFRAGPASIMKARAVF' A
#
# COMPACT_ATOMS: atom_id res chain seq x y z
N MET A 1 8.08 2.84 4.90
CA MET A 1 7.10 2.21 5.80
C MET A 1 7.25 2.85 7.16
N LEU A 2 6.15 3.19 7.80
CA LEU A 2 6.09 3.80 9.13
C LEU A 2 5.22 2.91 10.01
N SER A 3 5.65 2.58 11.22
CA SER A 3 4.80 1.93 12.22
C SER A 3 4.00 2.99 13.00
N ASP A 4 2.84 2.60 13.50
CA ASP A 4 2.08 3.41 14.45
C ASP A 4 2.76 3.35 15.84
N ASP A 5 2.74 4.47 16.56
CA ASP A 5 3.36 4.58 17.90
C ASP A 5 2.51 3.92 19.00
N ALA A 6 1.18 3.84 18.78
CA ALA A 6 0.24 3.24 19.71
C ALA A 6 -0.14 1.79 19.35
N ASP A 7 0.18 1.32 18.15
CA ASP A 7 -0.13 -0.02 17.67
C ASP A 7 0.99 -0.59 16.79
N GLU A 8 1.78 -1.50 17.37
CA GLU A 8 2.92 -2.14 16.67
C GLU A 8 2.52 -3.00 15.47
N ASN A 9 1.24 -3.37 15.33
CA ASN A 9 0.72 -4.15 14.20
C ASN A 9 0.15 -3.27 13.08
N LYS A 10 0.19 -1.94 13.23
CA LYS A 10 -0.32 -1.00 12.26
C LYS A 10 0.82 -0.31 11.53
N PHE A 11 0.79 -0.42 10.20
CA PHE A 11 1.83 0.13 9.34
C PHE A 11 1.25 1.00 8.23
N THR A 12 1.96 2.07 7.91
CA THR A 12 1.66 2.98 6.81
C THR A 12 2.74 2.89 5.74
N ILE A 13 2.34 2.64 4.50
CA ILE A 13 3.20 2.74 3.32
C ILE A 13 2.84 4.06 2.63
N VAL A 14 3.86 4.85 2.29
CA VAL A 14 3.71 6.12 1.57
C VAL A 14 4.42 5.98 0.25
N GLU A 15 3.68 6.18 -0.84
CA GLU A 15 4.18 6.02 -2.20
C GLU A 15 3.88 7.28 -3.00
N LYS A 16 4.77 7.61 -3.93
CA LYS A 16 4.58 8.70 -4.87
C LYS A 16 4.60 8.15 -6.27
N TRP A 17 3.50 8.37 -6.98
CA TRP A 17 3.32 7.92 -8.34
C TRP A 17 3.30 9.11 -9.30
N ALA A 18 3.88 8.93 -10.50
CA ALA A 18 3.88 9.97 -11.53
C ALA A 18 2.47 10.28 -12.05
N ALA A 19 1.61 9.25 -12.10
CA ALA A 19 0.21 9.33 -12.48
C ALA A 19 -0.57 8.13 -11.93
N GLN A 20 -1.90 8.19 -11.94
CA GLN A 20 -2.76 7.06 -11.56
C GLN A 20 -2.48 5.82 -12.43
N ALA A 21 -2.27 5.99 -13.74
CA ALA A 21 -1.96 4.88 -14.63
C ALA A 21 -0.66 4.12 -14.26
N ALA A 22 0.31 4.80 -13.62
CA ALA A 22 1.53 4.15 -13.15
C ALA A 22 1.28 3.30 -11.90
N LEU A 23 0.41 3.76 -11.00
CA LEU A 23 -0.07 2.98 -9.86
C LEU A 23 -0.89 1.77 -10.36
N ASP A 24 -1.83 1.98 -11.29
CA ASP A 24 -2.64 0.89 -11.83
C ASP A 24 -1.77 -0.17 -12.54
N ALA A 25 -0.73 0.26 -13.28
CA ALA A 25 0.22 -0.65 -13.90
C ALA A 25 1.06 -1.42 -12.87
N HIS A 26 1.45 -0.77 -11.77
CA HIS A 26 2.16 -1.41 -10.66
C HIS A 26 1.31 -2.50 -9.99
N ASP A 27 0.04 -2.19 -9.67
CA ASP A 27 -0.89 -3.13 -9.02
C ASP A 27 -1.12 -4.41 -9.85
N ASN A 28 -0.94 -4.34 -11.18
CA ASN A 28 -1.10 -5.48 -12.09
C ASN A 28 0.19 -6.30 -12.32
N THR A 29 1.30 -5.96 -11.70
CA THR A 29 2.55 -6.72 -11.86
C THR A 29 2.49 -8.07 -11.14
N GLU A 30 3.22 -9.08 -11.66
CA GLU A 30 3.22 -10.44 -11.10
C GLU A 30 3.58 -10.49 -9.61
N TYR A 31 4.52 -9.64 -9.18
CA TYR A 31 4.96 -9.61 -7.79
C TYR A 31 3.94 -8.94 -6.86
N MET A 32 3.16 -7.95 -7.33
CA MET A 32 2.07 -7.36 -6.54
C MET A 32 0.92 -8.34 -6.37
N LEU A 33 0.55 -9.06 -7.44
CA LEU A 33 -0.47 -10.11 -7.36
C LEU A 33 -0.05 -11.24 -6.39
N ALA A 34 1.22 -11.66 -6.43
CA ALA A 34 1.75 -12.63 -5.48
C ALA A 34 1.73 -12.08 -4.03
N ALA A 35 2.14 -10.82 -3.82
CA ALA A 35 2.10 -10.18 -2.51
C ALA A 35 0.67 -10.03 -1.96
N ASP A 36 -0.30 -9.70 -2.81
CA ASP A 36 -1.72 -9.62 -2.45
C ASP A 36 -2.27 -10.99 -2.05
N ALA A 37 -1.92 -12.04 -2.80
CA ALA A 37 -2.28 -13.42 -2.44
C ALA A 37 -1.70 -13.85 -1.07
N HIS A 38 -0.53 -13.33 -0.70
CA HIS A 38 0.09 -13.59 0.60
C HIS A 38 -0.41 -12.69 1.73
N SER A 39 -0.95 -11.51 1.43
CA SER A 39 -1.37 -10.52 2.43
C SER A 39 -2.32 -11.07 3.53
N PRO A 40 -3.28 -11.96 3.24
CA PRO A 40 -4.16 -12.54 4.27
C PRO A 40 -3.44 -13.39 5.32
N THR A 41 -2.20 -13.82 5.11
CA THR A 41 -1.48 -14.65 6.10
C THR A 41 -0.95 -13.83 7.27
N PHE A 42 -0.88 -12.50 7.14
CA PHE A 42 -0.34 -11.61 8.18
C PHE A 42 -1.14 -10.32 8.39
N ARG A 43 -2.03 -9.92 7.47
CA ARG A 43 -2.92 -8.77 7.70
C ARG A 43 -4.20 -9.21 8.41
N ALA A 44 -4.57 -8.49 9.47
CA ALA A 44 -5.86 -8.69 10.13
C ALA A 44 -7.08 -8.34 9.24
N GLY A 45 -6.87 -7.58 8.16
CA GLY A 45 -7.88 -7.24 7.17
C GLY A 45 -7.30 -6.46 5.98
N PRO A 46 -8.15 -6.01 5.04
CA PRO A 46 -7.73 -5.17 3.92
C PRO A 46 -7.06 -3.87 4.37
N ALA A 47 -6.09 -3.37 3.59
CA ALA A 47 -5.47 -2.08 3.86
C ALA A 47 -6.44 -0.92 3.59
N SER A 48 -6.35 0.14 4.40
CA SER A 48 -7.05 1.40 4.12
C SER A 48 -6.21 2.26 3.17
N ILE A 49 -6.83 2.77 2.11
CA ILE A 49 -6.14 3.56 1.08
C ILE A 49 -6.57 5.03 1.18
N MET A 50 -5.60 5.94 1.26
CA MET A 50 -5.82 7.38 1.20
C MET A 50 -5.07 7.99 0.02
N LYS A 51 -5.80 8.59 -0.93
CA LYS A 51 -5.19 9.32 -2.04
C LYS A 51 -4.87 10.75 -1.63
N ALA A 52 -3.65 11.18 -1.89
CA ALA A 52 -3.19 12.54 -1.65
C ALA A 52 -2.58 13.14 -2.91
N ARG A 53 -2.58 14.47 -3.00
CA ARG A 53 -1.81 15.22 -3.99
C ARG A 53 -0.76 16.04 -3.28
N ALA A 54 0.45 16.09 -3.84
CA ALA A 54 1.44 17.04 -3.38
C ALA A 54 0.97 18.45 -3.75
N VAL A 55 1.01 19.36 -2.77
CA VAL A 55 0.83 20.79 -2.98
C VAL A 55 2.22 21.38 -2.88
N PHE A 56 2.71 21.92 -3.99
CA PHE A 56 3.97 22.66 -4.08
C PHE A 56 3.63 24.13 -4.33
#